data_AF-A0A9D4PYY8-F1
#
_entry.id   AF-A0A9D4PYY8-F1
#
_cell.length_a   1.000
_cell.length_b   1.000
_cell.length_c   1.000
_cell.angle_alpha   90.00
_cell.angle_beta   90.00
_cell.angle_gamma   90.00
#
_symmetry.space_group_name_H-M   'P 1'
#
loop_
_entity.id
_entity.type
_entity.pdbx_description
1 polymer ?
#
loop_
_entity_poly.entity_id
_entity_poly.type
_entity_poly.pdbx_seq_one_letter_code
_entity_poly.pdbx_strand_id
1 'polypeptide(L)' 'MVSRWVRKEWQGRAYFSFMGHPHSLKIIKLRHEDKGTYVCSVTFRDGTTRNATVYLQVIGEPETASN' A
#
# COMPACT_ATOMS: atom_id res chain seq x y z
N MET A 1 18.73 2.44 -3.21
CA MET A 1 17.89 3.05 -4.25
C MET A 1 16.66 3.65 -3.54
N VAL A 2 16.67 4.95 -3.27
CA VAL A 2 15.53 5.64 -2.62
C VAL A 2 14.78 6.38 -3.73
N SER A 3 13.60 5.91 -4.08
CA SER A 3 12.77 6.50 -5.14
C SER A 3 12.25 7.86 -4.67
N ARG A 4 12.63 8.92 -5.40
CA ARG A 4 12.27 10.35 -5.24
C ARG A 4 10.75 10.65 -5.24
N TRP A 5 9.90 9.63 -5.34
CA TRP A 5 8.46 9.69 -5.55
C TRP A 5 7.64 9.12 -4.38
N VAL A 6 8.28 8.62 -3.33
CA VAL A 6 7.56 8.16 -2.14
C VAL A 6 7.07 9.39 -1.39
N ARG A 7 5.75 9.59 -1.37
CA ARG A 7 5.13 10.68 -0.61
C ARG A 7 5.58 10.62 0.85
N LYS A 8 5.68 11.76 1.51
CA LYS A 8 6.28 11.89 2.85
C LYS A 8 5.61 10.96 3.87
N GLU A 9 4.30 10.77 3.76
CA GLU A 9 3.49 9.90 4.60
C GLU A 9 3.87 8.41 4.53
N TRP A 10 4.48 7.97 3.42
CA TRP A 10 4.87 6.59 3.16
C TRP A 10 6.33 6.29 3.53
N GLN A 11 7.15 7.32 3.73
CA GLN A 11 8.57 7.16 4.03
C GLN A 11 8.78 6.35 5.31
N GLY A 12 9.56 5.27 5.21
CA GLY A 12 9.83 4.35 6.32
C GLY A 12 8.66 3.45 6.73
N ARG A 13 7.51 3.53 6.05
CA ARG A 13 6.32 2.72 6.34
C ARG A 13 5.84 1.85 5.18
N ALA A 14 6.19 2.20 3.94
CA ALA A 14 5.81 1.41 2.77
C ALA A 14 7.02 1.06 1.90
N TYR A 15 7.07 -0.19 1.44
CA TYR A 15 8.13 -0.69 0.56
C TYR A 15 7.65 -1.88 -0.27
N PHE A 16 8.23 -2.05 -1.46
CA PHE A 16 8.01 -3.25 -2.27
C PHE A 16 8.96 -4.37 -1.84
N SER A 17 8.40 -5.54 -1.57
CA SER A 17 9.12 -6.75 -1.21
C SER A 17 9.22 -7.67 -2.43
N PHE A 18 10.44 -7.85 -2.92
CA PHE A 18 10.78 -8.78 -4.00
C PHE A 18 11.35 -10.10 -3.50
N MET A 19 11.47 -10.27 -2.17
CA MET A 19 12.09 -11.46 -1.58
C MET A 19 11.20 -12.72 -1.59
N GLY A 20 9.97 -12.62 -2.09
CA GLY A 20 9.03 -13.74 -2.16
C GLY A 20 8.10 -13.62 -3.36
N HIS A 21 7.43 -14.72 -3.70
CA HIS A 21 6.43 -14.75 -4.77
C HIS A 21 5.03 -14.96 -4.17
N PRO A 22 4.03 -14.14 -4.51
CA PRO A 22 4.12 -12.97 -5.41
C PRO A 22 4.89 -11.79 -4.80
N HIS A 23 5.46 -10.93 -5.66
CA HIS A 23 5.98 -9.63 -5.21
C HIS A 23 4.84 -8.82 -4.58
N SER A 24 5.12 -8.15 -3.47
CA SER A 24 4.07 -7.48 -2.67
C SER A 24 4.47 -6.08 -2.23
N LEU A 25 3.49 -5.20 -2.12
CA LEU A 25 3.62 -3.94 -1.39
C LEU A 25 3.39 -4.23 0.10
N LYS A 26 4.38 -3.92 0.94
CA LYS A 26 4.24 -3.99 2.39
C LYS A 26 4.03 -2.60 2.94
N ILE A 27 3.01 -2.46 3.78
CA ILE A 27 2.70 -1.24 4.53
C ILE A 27 2.71 -1.63 6.02
N ILE A 28 3.55 -0.96 6.80
CA ILE A 28 3.70 -1.17 8.23
C ILE A 28 3.24 0.07 9.00
N LYS A 29 2.81 -0.11 10.26
CA LYS A 29 2.24 0.96 11.09
C LYS A 29 1.07 1.63 10.36
N LEU A 30 0.07 0.83 9.97
CA LEU A 30 -1.15 1.29 9.29
C LEU A 30 -1.90 2.32 10.13
N ARG A 31 -2.50 3.28 9.47
CA ARG A 31 -3.32 4.34 10.07
C ARG A 31 -4.68 4.41 9.40
N HIS A 32 -5.69 4.99 10.05
CA HIS A 32 -7.05 5.04 9.51
C HIS A 32 -7.13 5.80 8.17
N GLU A 33 -6.28 6.80 7.98
CA GLU A 33 -6.12 7.57 6.74
C GLU A 33 -5.47 6.78 5.60
N ASP A 34 -4.81 5.66 5.89
CA ASP A 34 -4.25 4.78 4.85
C ASP A 34 -5.36 3.95 4.16
N LYS A 35 -6.61 3.99 4.65
CA LYS A 35 -7.76 3.31 4.03
C LYS A 35 -8.02 3.82 2.61
N GLY A 36 -8.42 2.93 1.72
CA GLY A 36 -8.83 3.30 0.37
C GLY A 36 -8.45 2.28 -0.69
N THR A 37 -8.59 2.69 -1.95
CA THR A 37 -8.32 1.83 -3.10
C THR A 37 -6.86 1.90 -3.51
N TYR A 38 -6.21 0.74 -3.56
CA TYR A 38 -4.85 0.54 -4.04
C TYR A 38 -4.89 -0.15 -5.40
N VAL A 39 -4.11 0.36 -6.34
CA VAL A 39 -3.98 -0.21 -7.68
C VAL A 39 -2.55 -0.65 -7.90
N CYS A 40 -2.36 -1.92 -8.20
CA CYS A 40 -1.11 -2.46 -8.70
C CYS A 40 -1.17 -2.46 -10.23
N SER A 41 -0.32 -1.65 -10.86
CA SER A 41 -0.22 -1.55 -12.32
C SER A 41 1.07 -2.18 -12.82
N VAL A 42 0.97 -3.04 -13.83
CA VAL A 42 2.12 -3.64 -14.52
C VAL A 42 2.03 -3.28 -15.99
N THR A 43 3.07 -2.59 -16.49
CA THR A 43 3.24 -2.30 -17.91
C THR A 43 4.20 -3.32 -18.52
N PHE A 44 3.72 -4.04 -19.53
CA PHE A 44 4.48 -5.03 -20.27
C PHE A 44 5.31 -4.36 -21.38
N ARG A 45 6.26 -5.11 -21.95
CA ARG A 45 7.16 -4.59 -23.00
C ARG A 45 6.43 -4.16 -24.28
N ASP A 46 5.27 -4.74 -24.53
CA ASP A 46 4.39 -4.42 -25.66
C ASP A 46 3.57 -3.13 -25.44
N GLY A 47 3.72 -2.48 -24.27
CA GLY A 47 2.97 -1.29 -23.90
C GLY A 47 1.63 -1.58 -23.23
N THR A 48 1.19 -2.85 -23.18
CA THR A 48 -0.04 -3.23 -22.49
C THR A 48 0.12 -2.98 -20.99
N THR A 49 -0.89 -2.40 -20.34
CA THR A 49 -0.92 -2.25 -18.88
C THR A 49 -2.06 -3.06 -18.28
N ARG A 50 -1.76 -3.84 -17.22
CA ARG A 50 -2.76 -4.57 -16.44
C ARG A 50 -2.80 -4.03 -15.02
N ASN A 51 -4.01 -3.91 -14.48
CA ASN A 51 -4.25 -3.42 -13.14
C ASN A 51 -4.89 -4.50 -12.27
N ALA A 52 -4.42 -4.63 -11.04
CA ALA A 52 -5.10 -5.32 -9.96
C ALA A 52 -5.50 -4.30 -8.90
N THR A 53 -6.78 -4.27 -8.55
CA THR A 53 -7.35 -3.29 -7.62
C THR A 53 -7.73 -3.97 -6.31
N VAL A 54 -7.31 -3.40 -5.19
CA VAL A 54 -7.61 -3.89 -3.84
C VAL A 54 -8.12 -2.73 -3.00
N TYR A 55 -9.21 -2.92 -2.27
CA TYR A 55 -9.68 -1.96 -1.28
C TYR A 55 -9.14 -2.33 0.10
N LEU A 56 -8.36 -1.43 0.71
CA LEU A 56 -7.81 -1.57 2.05
C LEU A 56 -8.76 -0.90 3.05
N GLN A 57 -9.35 -1.71 3.93
CA GLN A 57 -10.04 -1.23 5.12
C GLN A 57 -9.08 -1.29 6.31
N VAL A 58 -8.96 -0.17 7.05
CA VAL A 58 -8.25 -0.12 8.32
C VAL A 58 -9.28 -0.03 9.43
N ILE A 59 -9.27 -1.01 10.33
CA ILE A 59 -10.21 -1.12 11.45
C ILE A 59 -9.39 -1.01 12.73
N GLY A 60 -9.69 -0.01 13.56
CA GLY A 60 -9.13 0.13 14.92
C GLY A 60 -10.00 -0.55 15.97
N GLU A 61 -9.49 -0.60 17.21
CA GLU A 61 -10.36 -0.86 18.36
C GLU A 61 -11.42 0.24 18.47
N PRO A 62 -12.67 -0.11 18.83
CA PRO A 62 -13.66 0.91 19.16
C PRO A 62 -13.13 1.75 20.32
N GLU A 63 -13.13 3.07 20.19
CA GLU A 63 -12.95 3.94 21.35
C GLU A 63 -14.06 3.56 22.34
N THR A 64 -13.69 2.89 23.44
CA THR A 64 -14.63 2.67 24.54
C THR A 64 -15.18 4.03 24.90
N ALA A 65 -16.49 4.22 24.66
CA ALA A 65 -17.21 5.41 25.09
C ALA A 65 -16.84 5.64 26.56
N SER A 66 -16.10 6.72 26.81
CA SER A 66 -15.77 7.13 28.17
C SER A 66 -17.10 7.51 28.82
N ASN A 67 -17.50 6.72 29.82
CA ASN A 67 -18.68 6.96 30.67
C ASN A 67 -18.67 8.36 31.27
#